data_AF-A0A1V6A013-F1
#
_entry.id   AF-A0A1V6A013-F1
#
_cell.length_a   1.000
_cell.length_b   1.000
_cell.length_c   1.000
_cell.angle_alpha   90.00
_cell.angle_beta   90.00
_cell.angle_gamma   90.00
#
_symmetry.space_group_name_H-M   'P 1'
#
loop_
_entity.id
_entity.type
_entity.pdbx_description
1 polymer ?
#
loop_
_entity_poly.entity_id
_entity_poly.type
_entity_poly.pdbx_seq_one_letter_code
_entity_poly.pdbx_strand_id
1 'polypeptide(L)' 'MSERPFVLDVNSELRKRAAELACLPDTPEVRRDWLLIADEASLTGDWLLSEYAYKKGLGMQVLW' A
#
# COMPACT_ATOMS: atom_id res chain seq x y z
N MET A 1 -15.14 27.93 -17.15
CA MET A 1 -14.13 27.45 -16.19
C MET A 1 -14.40 25.96 -16.02
N SER A 2 -13.62 25.09 -16.68
CA SER A 2 -13.78 23.64 -16.53
C SER A 2 -13.29 23.23 -15.15
N GLU A 3 -14.22 22.80 -14.30
CA GLU A 3 -13.93 21.90 -13.18
C GLU A 3 -13.36 20.62 -13.79
N ARG A 4 -12.03 20.51 -13.82
CA ARG A 4 -11.39 19.23 -14.11
C ARG A 4 -11.74 18.33 -12.93
N PRO A 5 -12.41 17.18 -13.14
CA PRO A 5 -12.55 16.22 -12.07
C PRO A 5 -11.13 15.82 -11.68
N PHE A 6 -10.82 15.98 -10.41
CA PHE A 6 -9.58 15.59 -9.78
C PHE A 6 -9.39 14.09 -10.03
N VAL A 7 -8.69 13.72 -11.11
CA VAL A 7 -8.44 12.31 -11.43
C VAL A 7 -7.38 11.82 -10.45
N LEU A 8 -7.85 11.10 -9.44
CA LEU A 8 -7.11 10.23 -8.54
C LEU A 8 -6.39 9.13 -9.34
N ASP A 9 -5.35 9.49 -10.09
CA ASP A 9 -4.47 8.53 -10.78
C ASP A 9 -3.32 8.03 -9.88
N VAL A 10 -3.20 8.61 -8.68
CA VAL A 10 -2.07 8.38 -7.77
C VAL A 10 -2.11 7.00 -7.08
N ASN A 11 -3.25 6.31 -7.07
CA ASN A 11 -3.45 5.09 -6.26
C ASN A 11 -3.66 3.78 -7.02
N SER A 12 -3.54 3.75 -8.36
CA SER A 12 -3.66 2.48 -9.08
C SER A 12 -2.39 1.62 -8.94
N GLU A 13 -1.21 2.23 -9.10
CA GLU A 13 0.06 1.49 -9.12
C GLU A 13 0.48 0.98 -7.74
N LEU A 14 0.30 1.79 -6.68
CA LEU A 14 0.58 1.37 -5.31
C LEU A 14 -0.30 0.18 -4.88
N ARG A 15 -1.58 0.20 -5.27
CA ARG A 15 -2.51 -0.90 -4.98
C ARG A 15 -2.21 -2.14 -5.81
N LYS A 16 -1.76 -2.01 -7.06
CA LYS A 16 -1.28 -3.13 -7.87
C LYS A 16 -0.06 -3.79 -7.24
N ARG A 17 0.96 -3.00 -6.88
CA ARG A 17 2.16 -3.49 -6.17
C ARG A 17 1.78 -4.22 -4.88
N ALA A 18 0.86 -3.67 -4.09
CA ALA A 18 0.37 -4.33 -2.88
C ALA A 18 -0.35 -5.66 -3.17
N ALA A 19 -1.15 -5.74 -4.23
CA ALA A 19 -1.81 -6.96 -4.64
C ALA A 19 -0.81 -8.04 -5.09
N GLU A 20 0.23 -7.65 -5.83
CA GLU A 20 1.33 -8.55 -6.22
C GLU A 20 2.09 -9.05 -4.99
N LEU A 21 2.43 -8.15 -4.07
CA LEU A 21 3.14 -8.48 -2.83
C LEU A 21 2.34 -9.43 -1.93
N ALA A 22 1.01 -9.32 -1.94
CA ALA A 22 0.13 -10.19 -1.16
C ALA A 22 0.15 -11.65 -1.63
N CYS A 23 0.58 -11.91 -2.87
CA CYS A 23 0.73 -13.25 -3.44
C CYS A 23 2.09 -13.88 -3.14
N LEU A 24 3.04 -13.12 -2.58
CA LEU A 24 4.39 -13.59 -2.28
C LEU A 24 4.46 -14.24 -0.89
N PRO A 25 5.40 -15.19 -0.69
CA PRO A 25 5.63 -15.76 0.64
C PRO A 25 6.10 -14.69 1.63
N ASP A 26 5.73 -14.85 2.90
CA ASP A 26 6.13 -13.94 3.96
C ASP A 26 7.63 -14.08 4.30
N THR A 27 8.47 -13.28 3.64
CA THR A 27 9.91 -13.19 3.86
C THR A 27 10.31 -11.80 4.37
N PRO A 28 11.50 -11.64 4.97
CA PRO A 28 12.01 -10.33 5.38
C PRO A 28 12.03 -9.29 4.25
N GLU A 29 12.33 -9.71 3.02
CA GLU A 29 12.34 -8.85 1.83
C GLU A 29 10.93 -8.39 1.47
N VAL A 30 9.96 -9.31 1.46
CA VAL A 30 8.55 -8.99 1.22
C VAL A 30 8.00 -8.06 2.31
N ARG A 31 8.39 -8.26 3.57
CA ARG A 31 8.03 -7.35 4.67
C ARG A 31 8.61 -5.95 4.49
N ARG A 32 9.87 -5.84 4.06
CA ARG A 32 10.49 -4.55 3.74
C ARG A 32 9.73 -3.84 2.61
N ASP A 33 9.36 -4.58 1.56
CA ASP A 33 8.63 -4.01 0.43
C ASP A 33 7.22 -3.55 0.84
N TRP A 34 6.58 -4.26 1.79
CA TRP A 34 5.36 -3.78 2.44
C TRP A 34 5.55 -2.46 3.19
N LEU A 35 6.66 -2.28 3.91
CA LEU A 35 6.95 -1.03 4.62
C LEU A 35 7.18 0.15 3.66
N LEU A 36 7.77 -0.10 2.49
CA LEU A 36 7.93 0.93 1.45
C LEU A 36 6.57 1.36 0.89
N ILE A 37 5.69 0.40 0.58
CA ILE A 37 4.31 0.70 0.16
C ILE A 37 3.58 1.49 1.25
N ALA A 38 3.80 1.17 2.52
CA ALA A 38 3.14 1.85 3.63
C ALA A 38 3.53 3.33 3.71
N ASP A 39 4.82 3.62 3.54
CA ASP A 39 5.36 4.99 3.56
C ASP A 39 4.88 5.78 2.33
N GLU A 40 5.00 5.20 1.13
CA GLU A 40 4.52 5.81 -0.11
C GLU A 40 3.00 6.11 -0.05
N ALA A 41 2.19 5.16 0.45
CA ALA A 41 0.75 5.35 0.61
C ALA A 41 0.40 6.42 1.66
N SER A 42 1.22 6.58 2.70
CA SER A 42 1.03 7.65 3.69
C SER A 42 1.26 9.03 3.08
N LEU A 43 2.25 9.17 2.21
CA LEU A 43 2.59 10.42 1.53
C LEU A 43 1.54 10.81 0.48
N THR A 44 0.90 9.82 -0.15
CA THR A 44 -0.17 10.06 -1.14
C THR A 44 -1.56 10.18 -0.52
N GLY A 45 -1.68 9.98 0.81
CA GLY A 45 -2.94 10.07 1.54
C GLY A 45 -3.84 8.83 1.42
N ASP A 46 -3.34 7.70 0.91
CA ASP A 46 -4.04 6.41 0.96
C ASP A 46 -3.82 5.74 2.32
N TRP A 47 -4.41 6.33 3.36
CA TRP A 47 -4.23 5.90 4.75
C TRP A 47 -4.67 4.45 5.00
N LEU A 48 -5.67 3.96 4.25
CA LEU A 48 -6.14 2.57 4.36
C LEU A 48 -5.09 1.59 3.83
N LEU A 49 -4.52 1.89 2.66
CA LEU A 49 -3.42 1.08 2.12
C LEU A 49 -2.19 1.14 3.03
N SER A 50 -1.87 2.34 3.53
CA SER A 50 -0.74 2.56 4.44
C SER A 50 -0.86 1.71 5.71
N GLU A 51 -2.01 1.75 6.38
CA GLU A 51 -2.23 0.96 7.60
C GLU A 51 -2.12 -0.55 7.34
N TYR A 52 -2.75 -1.03 6.26
CA TYR A 52 -2.69 -2.43 5.87
C TYR A 52 -1.25 -2.88 5.58
N ALA A 53 -0.51 -2.07 4.83
CA ALA A 53 0.87 -2.32 4.45
C ALA A 53 1.81 -2.32 5.67
N TYR A 54 1.62 -1.40 6.64
CA TYR A 54 2.37 -1.43 7.90
C TYR A 54 2.12 -2.70 8.69
N LYS A 55 0.86 -3.15 8.81
CA LYS A 55 0.53 -4.39 9.52
C LYS A 55 1.23 -5.60 8.88
N LYS A 56 1.24 -5.68 7.54
CA LYS A 56 1.96 -6.72 6.80
C LYS A 56 3.48 -6.63 6.98
N GLY A 57 4.06 -5.44 6.82
CA GLY A 57 5.50 -5.22 6.95
C GLY A 57 6.05 -5.48 8.36
N LEU A 58 5.25 -5.19 9.39
CA LEU A 58 5.60 -5.49 10.79
C LEU A 58 5.36 -6.96 11.17
N GLY A 59 4.80 -7.78 10.27
CA GLY A 59 4.45 -9.17 10.58
C GLY A 59 3.36 -9.30 11.65
N MET A 60 2.53 -8.27 11.81
CA MET A 60 1.38 -8.33 12.71
C MET A 60 0.31 -9.20 12.06
N GLN A 61 -0.15 -10.23 12.77
CA GLN A 61 -1.29 -11.02 12.31
C GLN A 61 -2.51 -10.10 12.22
N VAL A 62 -2.93 -9.84 10.99
CA VAL A 62 -4.18 -9.12 10.73
C VAL A 62 -5.30 -10.14 10.87
N LEU A 63 -5.88 -10.21 12.07
CA LEU A 63 -7.14 -10.91 12.32
C LEU A 63 -8.24 -10.09 11.64
N TRP A 64 -8.62 -10.47 10.42
CA TRP A 64 -9.87 -10.02 9.77
C TRP A 64 -10.97 -11.02 10.07
#